data_AF-A0A495WCC0-F1
#
_entry.id   AF-A0A495WCC0-F1
#
_cell.length_a   1.000
_cell.length_b   1.000
_cell.length_c   1.000
_cell.angle_alpha   90.00
_cell.angle_beta   90.00
_cell.angle_gamma   90.00
#
_symmetry.space_group_name_H-M   'P 1'
#
loop_
_entity.id
_entity.type
_entity.pdbx_description
1 polymer ?
#
loop_
_entity_poly.entity_id
_entity_poly.type
_entity_poly.pdbx_seq_one_letter_code
_entity_poly.pdbx_strand_id
1 'polypeptide(L)'
;MLRSRTVARKQIYPKIGRMDNFKHFSLMYLNDWYWWDKPFSERISSSDKDDSLDAFHSAAKYYKVTRNFEDDGNEKRLQAALDLVLSVGGPLTEDNVCQQVSALADAFERRYGKNAVSAASKFLWLRHRSPVVIFDSRAVAWLRANNYKVPHGSGYHEYRRQWLAAYADNEERIRVACSGLPSVKDYTMASEWTSDEVAAIAGSRWFQERVFDKYLWFNAASR
;
A
#
# COMPACT_ATOMS: atom_id res chain seq x y z
N MET A 1 24.29 50.39 10.48
CA MET A 1 24.22 48.91 10.45
C MET A 1 23.03 48.43 11.27
N LEU A 2 21.89 48.17 10.61
CA LEU A 2 20.68 47.62 11.24
C LEU A 2 20.79 46.08 11.26
N ARG A 3 20.79 45.48 12.45
CA ARG A 3 20.66 44.02 12.61
C ARG A 3 19.18 43.64 12.60
N SER A 4 18.74 42.99 11.52
CA SER A 4 17.41 42.39 11.43
C SER A 4 17.32 41.18 12.36
N ARG A 5 16.37 41.19 13.30
CA ARG A 5 16.05 40.05 14.16
C ARG A 5 15.03 39.17 13.44
N THR A 6 15.46 37.98 13.02
CA THR A 6 14.57 36.95 12.49
C THR A 6 13.65 36.45 13.61
N VAL A 7 12.37 36.79 13.54
CA VAL A 7 11.33 36.27 14.43
C VAL A 7 11.05 34.82 14.02
N ALA A 8 11.40 33.87 14.89
CA ALA A 8 11.00 32.48 14.74
C ALA A 8 9.47 32.39 14.76
N ARG A 9 8.87 32.03 13.63
CA ARG A 9 7.45 31.67 13.55
C ARG A 9 7.25 30.39 14.36
N LYS A 10 6.75 30.52 15.59
CA LYS A 10 6.13 29.41 16.33
C LYS A 10 5.04 28.82 15.44
N GLN A 11 5.09 27.52 15.21
CA GLN A 11 4.09 26.79 14.45
C GLN A 11 2.78 26.78 15.24
N ILE A 12 1.84 27.64 14.86
CA ILE A 12 0.49 27.75 15.44
C ILE A 12 -0.44 26.82 14.65
N TYR A 13 -0.23 25.50 14.77
CA TYR A 13 -1.25 24.53 14.42
C TYR A 13 -1.29 23.48 15.52
N PRO A 14 -2.46 23.17 16.10
CA PRO A 14 -2.57 22.09 17.07
C PRO A 14 -2.05 20.80 16.44
N LYS A 15 -1.31 19.99 17.20
CA LYS A 15 -0.99 18.61 16.80
C LYS A 15 -2.33 17.94 16.51
N ILE A 16 -2.60 17.67 15.23
CA ILE A 16 -3.81 16.97 14.82
C ILE A 16 -3.76 15.63 15.55
N GLY A 17 -4.69 15.43 16.49
CA GLY A 17 -4.81 14.18 17.22
C GLY A 17 -5.03 13.00 16.25
N ARG A 18 -4.83 11.78 16.75
CA ARG A 18 -5.10 10.56 16.00
C ARG A 18 -6.47 10.65 15.31
N MET A 19 -6.50 10.50 13.99
CA MET A 19 -7.73 10.48 13.21
C MET A 19 -8.24 9.04 13.15
N ASP A 20 -9.28 8.77 13.94
CA ASP A 20 -9.90 7.44 14.11
C ASP A 20 -11.16 7.24 13.26
N ASN A 21 -11.31 8.03 12.19
CA ASN A 21 -12.47 8.02 11.31
C ASN A 21 -12.30 7.03 10.14
N PHE A 22 -12.66 5.76 10.36
CA PHE A 22 -12.59 4.73 9.31
C PHE A 22 -13.52 5.01 8.12
N LYS A 23 -14.61 5.78 8.27
CA LYS A 23 -15.46 6.20 7.14
C LYS A 23 -14.70 7.12 6.18
N HIS A 24 -13.85 7.99 6.72
CA HIS A 24 -12.97 8.82 5.91
C HIS A 24 -11.95 7.97 5.13
N PHE A 25 -11.30 7.01 5.80
CA PHE A 25 -10.30 6.15 5.15
C PHE A 25 -10.92 5.19 4.14
N SER A 26 -12.14 4.69 4.37
CA SER A 26 -12.84 3.83 3.41
C SER A 26 -13.21 4.60 2.14
N LEU A 27 -13.71 5.84 2.27
CA LEU A 27 -13.99 6.70 1.12
C LEU A 27 -12.72 7.09 0.38
N MET A 28 -11.67 7.48 1.11
CA MET A 28 -10.37 7.80 0.53
C MET A 28 -9.81 6.61 -0.26
N TYR A 29 -9.90 5.39 0.29
CA TYR A 29 -9.41 4.22 -0.41
C TYR A 29 -10.29 3.81 -1.60
N LEU A 30 -11.61 3.99 -1.54
CA LEU A 30 -12.47 3.76 -2.71
C LEU A 30 -12.04 4.62 -3.90
N ASN A 31 -11.74 5.90 -3.65
CA ASN A 31 -11.24 6.81 -4.68
C ASN A 31 -9.87 6.39 -5.21
N ASP A 32 -8.95 5.97 -4.33
CA ASP A 32 -7.63 5.48 -4.74
C ASP A 32 -7.71 4.17 -5.54
N TRP A 33 -8.60 3.27 -5.14
CA TRP A 33 -8.86 2.03 -5.87
C TRP A 33 -9.37 2.33 -7.28
N TYR A 34 -10.39 3.18 -7.39
CA TYR A 34 -10.99 3.51 -8.68
C TYR A 34 -9.99 4.13 -9.67
N TRP A 35 -9.22 5.13 -9.24
CA TRP A 35 -8.32 5.88 -10.14
C TRP A 35 -6.96 5.24 -10.36
N TRP A 36 -6.42 4.54 -9.37
CA TRP A 36 -5.02 4.14 -9.38
C TRP A 36 -4.86 2.62 -9.27
N ASP A 37 -5.22 2.03 -8.13
CA ASP A 37 -4.88 0.63 -7.86
C ASP A 37 -5.62 -0.34 -8.78
N LYS A 38 -6.89 -0.08 -9.16
CA LYS A 38 -7.64 -0.94 -10.08
C LYS A 38 -7.00 -0.99 -11.48
N PRO A 39 -6.76 0.14 -12.17
CA PRO A 39 -6.05 0.13 -13.46
C PRO A 39 -4.70 -0.59 -13.39
N PHE A 40 -3.91 -0.37 -12.34
CA PHE A 40 -2.62 -1.06 -12.18
C PHE A 40 -2.80 -2.57 -12.00
N SER A 41 -3.72 -2.98 -11.13
CA SER A 41 -4.00 -4.38 -10.82
C SER A 41 -4.50 -5.16 -12.04
N GLU A 42 -5.34 -4.53 -12.87
CA GLU A 42 -5.89 -5.14 -14.09
C GLU A 42 -4.86 -5.25 -15.21
N ARG A 43 -4.00 -4.23 -15.38
CA ARG A 43 -3.06 -4.14 -16.51
C ARG A 43 -1.70 -4.78 -16.25
N ILE A 44 -1.24 -4.89 -14.99
CA ILE A 44 0.10 -5.44 -14.68
C ILE A 44 0.30 -6.87 -15.18
N SER A 45 -0.76 -7.67 -15.29
CA SER A 45 -0.71 -9.04 -15.84
C SER A 45 -1.34 -9.14 -17.24
N SER A 46 -1.44 -8.02 -17.96
CA SER A 46 -1.94 -7.97 -19.34
C SER A 46 -1.10 -8.86 -20.26
N SER A 47 -1.76 -9.49 -21.23
CA SER A 47 -1.06 -10.25 -22.28
C SER A 47 -0.30 -9.34 -23.25
N ASP A 48 -0.70 -8.07 -23.34
CA ASP A 48 0.07 -7.03 -24.01
C ASP A 48 1.24 -6.61 -23.11
N LYS A 49 2.46 -6.89 -23.58
CA LYS A 49 3.70 -6.63 -22.83
C LYS A 49 3.96 -5.14 -22.63
N ASP A 50 3.61 -4.30 -23.60
CA ASP A 50 3.85 -2.87 -23.49
C ASP A 50 2.84 -2.22 -22.52
N ASP A 51 1.58 -2.69 -22.55
CA ASP A 51 0.55 -2.29 -21.59
C ASP A 51 0.91 -2.72 -20.15
N SER A 52 1.35 -3.96 -19.98
CA SER A 52 1.81 -4.50 -18.69
C SER A 52 3.00 -3.71 -18.14
N LEU A 53 3.99 -3.39 -18.98
CA LEU A 53 5.15 -2.59 -18.60
C LEU A 53 4.78 -1.15 -18.24
N ASP A 54 3.90 -0.50 -19.00
CA ASP A 54 3.43 0.86 -18.69
C ASP A 54 2.69 0.91 -17.34
N ALA A 55 1.80 -0.06 -17.10
CA ALA A 55 1.10 -0.18 -15.82
C ALA A 55 2.07 -0.43 -14.67
N PHE A 56 3.08 -1.29 -14.86
CA PHE A 56 4.13 -1.54 -13.87
C PHE A 56 4.93 -0.28 -13.55
N HIS A 57 5.31 0.48 -14.57
CA HIS A 57 6.06 1.72 -14.41
C HIS A 57 5.24 2.79 -13.68
N SER A 58 3.96 2.91 -14.03
CA SER A 58 3.01 3.82 -13.38
C SER A 58 2.80 3.45 -11.90
N ALA A 59 2.61 2.16 -11.61
CA ALA A 59 2.52 1.66 -10.24
C ALA A 59 3.80 1.93 -9.43
N ALA A 60 4.98 1.66 -10.00
CA ALA A 60 6.27 1.91 -9.35
C ALA A 60 6.43 3.39 -8.96
N LYS A 61 5.96 4.30 -9.83
CA LYS A 61 5.98 5.75 -9.59
C LYS A 61 4.97 6.15 -8.51
N TYR A 62 3.72 5.69 -8.60
CA TYR A 62 2.67 5.98 -7.61
C TYR A 62 3.10 5.56 -6.20
N TYR A 63 3.64 4.34 -6.08
CA TYR A 63 4.14 3.79 -4.83
C TYR A 63 5.52 4.31 -4.40
N LYS A 64 6.16 5.17 -5.22
CA LYS A 64 7.48 5.76 -4.97
C LYS A 64 8.59 4.72 -4.76
N VAL A 65 8.50 3.59 -5.46
CA VAL A 65 9.49 2.49 -5.39
C VAL A 65 10.44 2.46 -6.59
N THR A 66 10.25 3.32 -7.59
CA THR A 66 11.14 3.42 -8.77
C THR A 66 12.62 3.58 -8.42
N ARG A 67 12.94 4.26 -7.29
CA ARG A 67 14.32 4.45 -6.81
C ARG A 67 15.07 3.17 -6.42
N ASN A 68 14.34 2.06 -6.25
CA ASN A 68 14.91 0.76 -5.92
C ASN A 68 15.44 0.05 -7.16
N PHE A 69 15.07 0.52 -8.36
CA PHE A 69 15.36 -0.12 -9.63
C PHE A 69 16.15 0.86 -10.48
N GLU A 70 17.48 0.78 -10.35
CA GLU A 70 18.38 1.58 -11.17
C GLU A 70 18.27 1.13 -12.62
N ASP A 71 18.32 2.12 -13.51
CA ASP A 71 18.33 1.89 -14.95
C ASP A 71 19.74 1.46 -15.33
N ASP A 72 19.88 0.27 -15.89
CA ASP A 72 21.15 -0.26 -16.35
C ASP A 72 21.44 0.07 -17.83
N GLY A 73 20.49 0.74 -18.51
CA GLY A 73 20.58 1.14 -19.91
C GLY A 73 20.52 0.00 -20.92
N ASN A 74 20.42 -1.26 -20.46
CA ASN A 74 20.48 -2.45 -21.32
C ASN A 74 19.10 -2.99 -21.69
N GLU A 75 18.08 -2.66 -20.90
CA GLU A 75 16.69 -3.07 -21.12
C GLU A 75 15.73 -1.88 -21.05
N LYS A 76 14.48 -2.06 -21.50
CA LYS A 76 13.44 -1.10 -21.17
C LYS A 76 13.37 -1.01 -19.65
N ARG A 77 13.49 0.21 -19.11
CA ARG A 77 13.49 0.46 -17.66
C ARG A 77 12.36 -0.30 -16.96
N LEU A 78 12.72 -1.05 -15.91
CA LEU A 78 11.85 -1.94 -15.11
C LEU A 78 11.43 -3.27 -15.77
N GLN A 79 11.86 -3.61 -16.99
CA GLN A 79 11.45 -4.85 -17.64
C GLN A 79 11.80 -6.09 -16.81
N ALA A 80 13.06 -6.27 -16.40
CA ALA A 80 13.39 -7.43 -15.58
C ALA A 80 12.75 -7.42 -14.19
N ALA A 81 12.45 -6.24 -13.62
CA ALA A 81 11.71 -6.16 -12.37
C ALA A 81 10.27 -6.67 -12.55
N LEU A 82 9.63 -6.32 -13.66
CA LEU A 82 8.34 -6.86 -14.05
C LEU A 82 8.42 -8.38 -14.28
N ASP A 83 9.43 -8.87 -15.01
CA ASP A 83 9.59 -10.30 -15.29
C ASP A 83 9.74 -11.10 -13.98
N LEU A 84 10.53 -10.60 -13.02
CA LEU A 84 10.65 -11.19 -11.69
C LEU A 84 9.30 -11.23 -10.97
N VAL A 85 8.52 -10.14 -11.03
CA VAL A 85 7.18 -10.08 -10.44
C VAL A 85 6.24 -11.09 -11.09
N LEU A 86 6.23 -11.19 -12.42
CA LEU A 86 5.37 -12.11 -13.18
C LEU A 86 5.76 -13.57 -12.99
N SER A 87 7.04 -13.85 -12.72
CA SER A 87 7.53 -15.20 -12.43
C SER A 87 6.98 -15.79 -11.13
N VAL A 88 6.47 -14.96 -10.21
CA VAL A 88 5.73 -15.43 -9.04
C VAL A 88 4.37 -15.96 -9.52
N GLY A 89 4.34 -17.26 -9.77
CA GLY A 89 3.15 -17.97 -10.25
C GLY A 89 2.29 -18.54 -9.13
N GLY A 90 1.07 -18.95 -9.50
CA GLY A 90 0.14 -19.63 -8.59
C GLY A 90 -0.55 -18.70 -7.57
N PRO A 91 -1.48 -19.26 -6.78
CA PRO A 91 -2.16 -18.52 -5.73
C PRO A 91 -1.22 -18.28 -4.54
N LEU A 92 -1.26 -17.06 -4.00
CA LEU A 92 -0.66 -16.76 -2.70
C LEU A 92 -1.64 -17.17 -1.59
N THR A 93 -1.13 -17.87 -0.59
CA THR A 93 -1.87 -18.36 0.58
C THR A 93 -1.25 -17.80 1.85
N GLU A 94 -1.98 -17.90 2.96
CA GLU A 94 -1.47 -17.52 4.28
C GLU A 94 -0.14 -18.20 4.63
N ASP A 95 0.04 -19.45 4.20
CA ASP A 95 1.23 -20.25 4.48
C ASP A 95 2.45 -19.84 3.64
N ASN A 96 2.25 -19.39 2.40
CA ASN A 96 3.34 -19.14 1.45
C ASN A 96 3.68 -17.65 1.26
N VAL A 97 2.77 -16.73 1.62
CA VAL A 97 2.90 -15.30 1.27
C VAL A 97 4.16 -14.66 1.83
N CYS A 98 4.55 -15.01 3.06
CA CYS A 98 5.77 -14.48 3.67
C CYS A 98 7.03 -14.91 2.91
N GLN A 99 7.07 -16.17 2.48
CA GLN A 99 8.17 -16.72 1.70
C GLN A 99 8.24 -16.07 0.33
N GLN A 100 7.11 -15.93 -0.36
CA GLN A 100 7.06 -15.36 -1.72
C GLN A 100 7.45 -13.88 -1.75
N VAL A 101 7.00 -13.08 -0.78
CA VAL A 101 7.41 -11.68 -0.66
C VAL A 101 8.91 -11.57 -0.37
N SER A 102 9.45 -12.41 0.52
CA SER A 102 10.87 -12.37 0.86
C SER A 102 11.73 -12.83 -0.32
N ALA A 103 11.34 -13.91 -1.02
CA ALA A 103 12.06 -14.42 -2.19
C ALA A 103 12.10 -13.39 -3.35
N LEU A 104 10.99 -12.69 -3.60
CA LEU A 104 10.96 -11.61 -4.58
C LEU A 104 11.83 -10.42 -4.15
N ALA A 105 11.81 -10.06 -2.87
CA ALA A 105 12.67 -9.00 -2.34
C ALA A 105 14.16 -9.35 -2.51
N ASP A 106 14.54 -10.60 -2.22
CA ASP A 106 15.91 -11.10 -2.40
C ASP A 106 16.29 -11.14 -3.89
N ALA A 107 15.35 -11.43 -4.79
CA ALA A 107 15.58 -11.37 -6.23
C ALA A 107 15.83 -9.94 -6.71
N PHE A 108 15.06 -8.97 -6.22
CA PHE A 108 15.32 -7.55 -6.48
C PHE A 108 16.66 -7.10 -5.89
N GLU A 109 17.00 -7.51 -4.67
CA GLU A 109 18.26 -7.13 -4.04
C GLU A 109 19.46 -7.71 -4.79
N ARG A 110 19.40 -8.98 -5.22
CA ARG A 110 20.44 -9.60 -6.05
C ARG A 110 20.65 -8.88 -7.38
N ARG A 111 19.60 -8.34 -7.98
CA ARG A 111 19.68 -7.64 -9.26
C ARG A 111 20.07 -6.16 -9.14
N TYR A 112 19.53 -5.46 -8.14
CA TYR A 112 19.60 -4.00 -8.04
C TYR A 112 20.37 -3.50 -6.80
N GLY A 113 20.89 -4.41 -5.96
CA GLY A 113 21.74 -4.09 -4.81
C GLY A 113 21.04 -3.41 -3.63
N LYS A 114 19.70 -3.37 -3.62
CA LYS A 114 18.92 -2.69 -2.57
C LYS A 114 17.85 -3.62 -2.00
N ASN A 115 17.72 -3.62 -0.67
CA ASN A 115 16.59 -4.27 -0.01
C ASN A 115 15.27 -3.67 -0.51
N ALA A 116 14.43 -4.51 -1.11
CA ALA A 116 13.24 -4.09 -1.83
C ALA A 116 11.95 -4.75 -1.30
N VAL A 117 11.89 -5.15 -0.03
CA VAL A 117 10.70 -5.77 0.60
C VAL A 117 9.44 -4.91 0.43
N SER A 118 9.58 -3.60 0.58
CA SER A 118 8.50 -2.62 0.34
C SER A 118 7.98 -2.67 -1.11
N ALA A 119 8.86 -2.82 -2.09
CA ALA A 119 8.45 -2.91 -3.49
C ALA A 119 7.85 -4.28 -3.81
N ALA A 120 8.49 -5.36 -3.34
CA ALA A 120 8.02 -6.73 -3.53
C ALA A 120 6.58 -6.91 -3.00
N SER A 121 6.31 -6.49 -1.76
CA SER A 121 4.96 -6.57 -1.18
C SER A 121 3.93 -5.73 -1.92
N LYS A 122 4.29 -4.56 -2.46
CA LYS A 122 3.36 -3.71 -3.24
C LYS A 122 3.02 -4.31 -4.60
N PHE A 123 4.01 -4.81 -5.34
CA PHE A 123 3.77 -5.43 -6.63
C PHE A 123 3.02 -6.77 -6.51
N LEU A 124 3.34 -7.58 -5.50
CA LEU A 124 2.57 -8.80 -5.23
C LEU A 124 1.15 -8.50 -4.78
N TRP A 125 0.92 -7.44 -3.99
CA TRP A 125 -0.43 -7.01 -3.65
C TRP A 125 -1.22 -6.56 -4.90
N LEU A 126 -0.61 -5.86 -5.85
CA LEU A 126 -1.30 -5.48 -7.09
C LEU A 126 -1.75 -6.70 -7.92
N ARG A 127 -1.01 -7.81 -7.88
CA ARG A 127 -1.35 -9.05 -8.61
C ARG A 127 -2.31 -9.95 -7.85
N HIS A 128 -2.08 -10.14 -6.56
CA HIS A 128 -2.75 -11.18 -5.77
C HIS A 128 -3.66 -10.62 -4.67
N ARG A 129 -3.51 -9.34 -4.31
CA ARG A 129 -4.24 -8.66 -3.23
C ARG A 129 -4.06 -9.41 -1.89
N SER A 130 -5.14 -9.79 -1.22
CA SER A 130 -5.07 -10.66 -0.04
C SER A 130 -4.54 -12.04 -0.44
N PRO A 131 -3.56 -12.62 0.29
CA PRO A 131 -3.19 -12.32 1.69
C PRO A 131 -1.95 -11.42 1.85
N VAL A 132 -1.52 -10.71 0.80
CA VAL A 132 -0.33 -9.86 0.83
C VAL A 132 -0.62 -8.58 1.62
N VAL A 133 0.15 -8.35 2.68
CA VAL A 133 0.15 -7.07 3.40
C VAL A 133 1.26 -6.19 2.81
N ILE A 134 0.96 -4.92 2.49
CA ILE A 134 1.98 -4.00 1.99
C ILE A 134 2.95 -3.63 3.12
N PHE A 135 4.24 -3.85 2.90
CA PHE A 135 5.28 -3.39 3.81
C PHE A 135 5.54 -1.91 3.57
N ASP A 136 5.29 -1.07 4.58
CA ASP A 136 5.46 0.37 4.51
C ASP A 136 6.11 0.93 5.78
N SER A 137 7.07 1.85 5.62
CA SER A 137 7.80 2.40 6.77
C SER A 137 6.90 3.24 7.69
N ARG A 138 5.84 3.86 7.17
CA ARG A 138 4.86 4.58 8.01
C ARG A 138 3.98 3.61 8.79
N ALA A 139 3.57 2.51 8.18
CA ALA A 139 2.85 1.46 8.90
C ALA A 139 3.71 0.87 10.03
N VAL A 140 5.00 0.58 9.76
CA VAL A 140 5.96 0.16 10.79
C VAL A 140 6.07 1.19 11.92
N ALA A 141 6.20 2.48 11.58
CA ALA A 141 6.29 3.55 12.58
C ALA A 141 5.02 3.62 13.45
N TRP A 142 3.84 3.52 12.84
CA TRP A 142 2.58 3.51 13.56
C TRP A 142 2.48 2.30 14.50
N LEU A 143 2.81 1.09 14.02
CA LEU A 143 2.75 -0.14 14.81
C LEU A 143 3.62 -0.02 16.07
N ARG A 144 4.88 0.43 15.91
CA ARG A 144 5.80 0.65 17.04
C ARG A 144 5.26 1.68 18.04
N ALA A 145 4.71 2.79 17.54
CA ALA A 145 4.16 3.86 18.36
C ALA A 145 2.87 3.47 19.10
N ASN A 146 2.27 2.33 18.75
CA ASN A 146 1.05 1.78 19.37
C ASN A 146 1.33 0.41 20.03
N ASN A 147 2.56 0.16 20.48
CA ASN A 147 2.97 -1.00 21.27
C ASN A 147 2.93 -2.37 20.55
N TYR A 148 2.83 -2.39 19.22
CA TYR A 148 3.04 -3.62 18.45
C TYR A 148 4.54 -3.88 18.29
N LYS A 149 4.95 -5.13 18.49
CA LYS A 149 6.38 -5.50 18.58
C LYS A 149 6.97 -5.74 17.19
N VAL A 150 7.39 -4.67 16.53
CA VAL A 150 8.12 -4.74 15.24
C VAL A 150 9.58 -4.33 15.45
N PRO A 151 10.52 -5.24 15.78
CA PRO A 151 11.92 -4.88 16.02
C PRO A 151 12.58 -4.15 14.85
N HIS A 152 13.65 -3.39 15.10
CA HIS A 152 14.47 -2.85 14.02
C HIS A 152 15.11 -3.99 13.23
N GLY A 153 15.08 -3.89 11.89
CA GLY A 153 15.58 -4.96 11.02
C GLY A 153 14.70 -6.22 10.97
N SER A 154 13.52 -6.21 11.57
CA SER A 154 12.60 -7.35 11.47
C SER A 154 12.18 -7.59 10.02
N GLY A 155 12.23 -8.85 9.58
CA GLY A 155 11.79 -9.23 8.24
C GLY A 155 10.28 -9.09 8.01
N TYR A 156 9.85 -9.33 6.78
CA TYR A 156 8.46 -9.21 6.35
C TYR A 156 7.48 -10.03 7.19
N HIS A 157 7.87 -11.24 7.59
CA HIS A 157 7.03 -12.14 8.40
C HIS A 157 6.61 -11.51 9.73
N GLU A 158 7.57 -10.95 10.48
CA GLU A 158 7.27 -10.33 11.78
C GLU A 158 6.40 -9.09 11.61
N TYR A 159 6.70 -8.25 10.62
CA TYR A 159 5.87 -7.11 10.28
C TYR A 159 4.42 -7.54 9.98
N ARG A 160 4.23 -8.53 9.10
CA ARG A 160 2.91 -9.03 8.69
C ARG A 160 2.13 -9.54 9.90
N ARG A 161 2.78 -10.29 10.80
CA ARG A 161 2.16 -10.79 12.02
C ARG A 161 1.62 -9.66 12.90
N GLN A 162 2.44 -8.63 13.15
CA GLN A 162 2.03 -7.49 13.97
C GLN A 162 0.95 -6.63 13.29
N TRP A 163 1.06 -6.48 11.96
CA TRP A 163 0.06 -5.78 11.17
C TRP A 163 -1.30 -6.50 11.25
N LEU A 164 -1.32 -7.84 11.13
CA LEU A 164 -2.55 -8.64 11.22
C LEU A 164 -3.18 -8.56 12.60
N ALA A 165 -2.37 -8.58 13.66
CA ALA A 165 -2.86 -8.36 15.02
C ALA A 165 -3.51 -6.98 15.17
N ALA A 166 -2.86 -5.93 14.64
CA ALA A 166 -3.40 -4.58 14.68
C ALA A 166 -4.66 -4.41 13.81
N TYR A 167 -4.73 -5.12 12.67
CA TYR A 167 -5.92 -5.16 11.83
C TYR A 167 -7.08 -5.80 12.58
N ALA A 168 -6.88 -6.96 13.22
CA ALA A 168 -7.89 -7.65 14.00
C ALA A 168 -8.50 -6.75 15.10
N ASP A 169 -7.67 -5.95 15.78
CA ASP A 169 -8.13 -4.97 16.78
C ASP A 169 -9.04 -3.86 16.20
N ASN A 170 -9.03 -3.64 14.89
CA ASN A 170 -9.79 -2.59 14.20
C ASN A 170 -10.81 -3.12 13.19
N GLU A 171 -10.85 -4.43 12.95
CA GLU A 171 -11.54 -5.06 11.84
C GLU A 171 -13.03 -4.72 11.82
N GLU A 172 -13.71 -4.83 12.96
CA GLU A 172 -15.14 -4.53 13.04
C GLU A 172 -15.46 -3.08 12.69
N ARG A 173 -14.63 -2.13 13.15
CA ARG A 173 -14.82 -0.70 12.85
C ARG A 173 -14.59 -0.40 11.37
N ILE A 174 -13.63 -1.09 10.75
CA ILE A 174 -13.36 -0.99 9.31
C ILE A 174 -14.53 -1.58 8.52
N ARG A 175 -15.00 -2.77 8.90
CA ARG A 175 -16.12 -3.47 8.26
C ARG A 175 -17.39 -2.60 8.25
N VAL A 176 -17.75 -2.02 9.39
CA VAL A 176 -18.88 -1.08 9.52
C VAL A 176 -18.69 0.19 8.68
N ALA A 177 -17.46 0.72 8.60
CA ALA A 177 -17.17 1.87 7.76
C ALA A 177 -17.28 1.56 6.26
N CYS A 178 -16.83 0.38 5.84
CA CYS A 178 -16.90 -0.08 4.45
C CYS A 178 -18.34 -0.40 4.03
N SER A 179 -19.17 -0.99 4.91
CA SER A 179 -20.58 -1.28 4.60
C SER A 179 -21.43 -0.01 4.36
N GLY A 180 -20.95 1.16 4.82
CA GLY A 180 -21.60 2.44 4.56
C GLY A 180 -21.30 3.04 3.18
N LEU A 181 -20.27 2.56 2.46
CA LEU A 181 -19.83 3.16 1.19
C LEU A 181 -20.91 3.22 0.09
N PRO A 182 -21.74 2.17 -0.12
CA PRO A 182 -22.79 2.23 -1.14
C PRO A 182 -23.75 3.40 -0.97
N SER A 183 -24.03 3.80 0.28
CA SER A 183 -24.96 4.92 0.59
C SER A 183 -24.40 6.31 0.26
N VAL A 184 -23.10 6.42 0.03
CA VAL A 184 -22.41 7.69 -0.25
C VAL A 184 -21.69 7.69 -1.60
N LYS A 185 -21.90 6.66 -2.44
CA LYS A 185 -21.14 6.46 -3.68
C LYS A 185 -21.20 7.65 -4.64
N ASP A 186 -22.33 8.38 -4.65
CA ASP A 186 -22.57 9.50 -5.55
C ASP A 186 -21.66 10.70 -5.25
N TYR A 187 -20.99 10.71 -4.09
CA TYR A 187 -19.99 11.70 -3.70
C TYR A 187 -18.55 11.20 -3.88
N THR A 188 -18.35 10.10 -4.61
CA THR A 188 -17.05 9.45 -4.79
C THR A 188 -16.65 9.44 -6.26
N MET A 189 -15.40 9.10 -6.51
CA MET A 189 -14.91 8.91 -7.88
C MET A 189 -15.51 7.67 -8.56
N ALA A 190 -16.15 6.78 -7.79
CA ALA A 190 -16.88 5.61 -8.27
C ALA A 190 -18.39 5.88 -8.40
N SER A 191 -18.82 7.12 -8.66
CA SER A 191 -20.24 7.49 -8.81
C SER A 191 -20.96 6.68 -9.89
N GLU A 192 -20.23 6.32 -10.94
CA GLU A 192 -20.72 5.51 -12.07
C GLU A 192 -20.93 4.03 -11.73
N TRP A 193 -20.35 3.54 -10.62
CA TRP A 193 -20.62 2.17 -10.15
C TRP A 193 -22.00 2.09 -9.50
N THR A 194 -22.61 0.92 -9.62
CA THR A 194 -23.80 0.54 -8.88
C THR A 194 -23.48 0.39 -7.40
N SER A 195 -24.52 0.52 -6.55
CA SER A 195 -24.38 0.28 -5.11
C SER A 195 -23.91 -1.14 -4.80
N ASP A 196 -24.32 -2.12 -5.62
CA ASP A 196 -23.93 -3.52 -5.46
C ASP A 196 -22.47 -3.76 -5.82
N GLU A 197 -21.93 -3.11 -6.87
CA GLU A 197 -20.51 -3.16 -7.21
C GLU A 197 -19.64 -2.56 -6.09
N VAL A 198 -20.05 -1.40 -5.55
CA VAL A 198 -19.37 -0.79 -4.41
C VAL A 198 -19.44 -1.70 -3.18
N ALA A 199 -20.60 -2.30 -2.89
CA ALA A 199 -20.78 -3.21 -1.77
C ALA A 199 -19.89 -4.46 -1.91
N ALA A 200 -19.84 -5.06 -3.10
CA ALA A 200 -19.03 -6.24 -3.37
C ALA A 200 -17.53 -5.98 -3.15
N ILE A 201 -17.02 -4.84 -3.65
CA ILE A 201 -15.62 -4.47 -3.48
C ILE A 201 -15.33 -4.08 -2.02
N ALA A 202 -16.13 -3.20 -1.43
CA ALA A 202 -15.93 -2.74 -0.05
C ALA A 202 -16.09 -3.86 0.99
N GLY A 203 -16.92 -4.86 0.69
CA GLY A 203 -17.08 -6.06 1.50
C GLY A 203 -15.91 -7.05 1.40
N SER A 204 -15.02 -6.89 0.42
CA SER A 204 -13.86 -7.77 0.27
C SER A 204 -12.80 -7.52 1.34
N ARG A 205 -12.13 -8.59 1.76
CA ARG A 205 -11.06 -8.53 2.77
C ARG A 205 -9.93 -7.61 2.34
N TRP A 206 -9.43 -7.77 1.11
CA TRP A 206 -8.31 -6.95 0.63
C TRP A 206 -8.63 -5.46 0.62
N PHE A 207 -9.89 -5.06 0.39
CA PHE A 207 -10.27 -3.66 0.42
C PHE A 207 -10.21 -3.12 1.85
N GLN A 208 -10.76 -3.86 2.81
CA GLN A 208 -10.73 -3.51 4.24
C GLN A 208 -9.30 -3.42 4.78
N GLU A 209 -8.44 -4.35 4.38
CA GLU A 209 -7.01 -4.32 4.71
C GLU A 209 -6.34 -3.02 4.22
N ARG A 210 -6.71 -2.54 3.03
CA ARG A 210 -6.17 -1.30 2.48
C ARG A 210 -6.75 -0.03 3.10
N VAL A 211 -8.00 -0.08 3.57
CA VAL A 211 -8.55 0.98 4.44
C VAL A 211 -7.71 1.09 5.72
N PHE A 212 -7.31 -0.05 6.30
CA PHE A 212 -6.42 -0.06 7.45
C PHE A 212 -5.04 0.52 7.11
N ASP A 213 -4.44 0.16 5.96
CA ASP A 213 -3.17 0.75 5.53
C ASP A 213 -3.23 2.28 5.40
N LYS A 214 -4.33 2.83 4.88
CA LYS A 214 -4.54 4.29 4.80
C LYS A 214 -4.62 4.92 6.20
N TYR A 215 -5.33 4.26 7.11
CA TYR A 215 -5.41 4.67 8.51
C TYR A 215 -4.02 4.69 9.19
N LEU A 216 -3.20 3.64 9.00
CA LEU A 216 -1.83 3.56 9.50
C LEU A 216 -0.96 4.69 8.93
N TRP A 217 -0.99 4.86 7.61
CA TRP A 217 -0.18 5.82 6.88
C TRP A 217 -0.44 7.27 7.30
N PHE A 218 -1.71 7.61 7.53
CA PHE A 218 -2.11 8.95 7.95
C PHE A 218 -1.69 9.22 9.40
N ASN A 219 -1.99 8.29 10.30
CA ASN A 219 -1.73 8.45 11.73
C ASN A 219 -0.24 8.29 12.12
N ALA A 220 0.59 7.76 11.23
CA ALA A 220 2.04 7.74 11.40
C ALA A 220 2.68 9.13 11.25
N ALA A 221 2.09 10.00 10.41
CA ALA A 221 2.64 11.32 10.07
C ALA A 221 2.22 12.42 11.06
N SER A 222 1.24 12.17 11.91
CA SER A 222 0.67 13.14 12.85
C SER A 222 1.40 13.23 14.20
N ARG A 223 2.60 12.62 14.32
CA ARG A 223 3.38 12.62 15.57
C ARG A 223 4.77 13.22 15.39
#